data_AF-A0A9D2N539-F1
#
_entry.id   AF-A0A9D2N539-F1
#
_cell.length_a   1.000
_cell.length_b   1.000
_cell.length_c   1.000
_cell.angle_alpha   90.00
_cell.angle_beta   90.00
_cell.angle_gamma   90.00
#
_symmetry.space_group_name_H-M   'P 1'
#
loop_
_entity.id
_entity.type
_entity.pdbx_description
1 polymer ?
#
loop_
_entity_poly.entity_id
_entity_poly.type
_entity_poly.pdbx_seq_one_letter_code
_entity_poly.pdbx_strand_id
1 'polypeptide(L)'
;MQIWIKTLLLSLVLTWIIETLVFLGMGIRKKKDLLLLFFINLFTNPMAVTIYQLQPVHSGFMSWIIQIFLEIFVVFTEGILLYKCMERRKNPWLLSLAANGVSYLCGAVYTVVLHWK
;
A
#
# COMPACT_ATOMS: atom_id res chain seq x y z
N MET A 1 21.45 -3.39 5.73
CA MET A 1 20.64 -4.58 5.39
C MET A 1 19.57 -4.89 6.45
N GLN A 2 19.92 -5.03 7.73
CA GLN A 2 18.95 -5.23 8.84
C GLN A 2 17.86 -4.15 8.92
N ILE A 3 18.21 -2.88 8.75
CA ILE A 3 17.24 -1.75 8.82
C ILE A 3 16.22 -1.83 7.68
N TRP A 4 16.66 -2.14 6.46
CA TRP A 4 15.80 -2.27 5.28
C TRP A 4 14.76 -3.38 5.43
N ILE A 5 15.18 -4.56 5.92
CA ILE A 5 14.29 -5.70 6.12
C ILE A 5 13.22 -5.37 7.18
N LYS A 6 13.61 -4.65 8.24
CA LYS A 6 12.66 -4.18 9.26
C LYS A 6 11.65 -3.19 8.68
N THR A 7 12.08 -2.24 7.85
CA THR A 7 11.19 -1.28 7.19
C THR A 7 10.22 -1.98 6.24
N LEU A 8 10.69 -2.94 5.45
CA LEU A 8 9.85 -3.75 4.56
C LEU A 8 8.80 -4.56 5.32
N LEU A 9 9.21 -5.27 6.37
CA LEU A 9 8.28 -6.06 7.20
C LEU A 9 7.27 -5.19 7.91
N LEU A 10 7.70 -4.05 8.48
CA LEU A 10 6.80 -3.15 9.19
C LEU A 10 5.77 -2.55 8.24
N SER A 11 6.21 -2.05 7.08
CA SER A 11 5.33 -1.50 6.04
C SER A 11 4.34 -2.55 5.55
N LEU A 12 4.80 -3.78 5.29
CA LEU A 12 3.95 -4.87 4.82
C LEU A 12 2.87 -5.24 5.84
N VAL A 13 3.24 -5.38 7.13
CA VAL A 13 2.28 -5.70 8.19
C VAL A 13 1.27 -4.58 8.38
N LEU A 14 1.73 -3.31 8.37
CA LEU A 14 0.83 -2.16 8.52
C LEU A 14 -0.18 -2.09 7.38
N THR A 15 0.29 -2.19 6.14
CA THR A 15 -0.58 -2.18 4.96
C THR A 15 -1.55 -3.35 5.01
N TRP A 16 -1.09 -4.56 5.34
CA TRP A 16 -1.99 -5.71 5.44
C TRP A 16 -3.12 -5.52 6.46
N ILE A 17 -2.81 -4.96 7.64
CA ILE A 17 -3.82 -4.65 8.66
C ILE A 17 -4.80 -3.60 8.14
N ILE A 18 -4.30 -2.48 7.61
CA ILE A 18 -5.12 -1.36 7.13
C ILE A 18 -6.04 -1.80 6.01
N GLU A 19 -5.50 -2.46 5.00
CA GLU A 19 -6.26 -2.85 3.81
C GLU A 19 -7.29 -3.94 4.12
N THR A 20 -6.96 -4.87 5.03
CA THR A 20 -7.94 -5.84 5.52
C THR A 20 -9.09 -5.13 6.24
N LEU A 21 -8.81 -4.12 7.07
CA LEU A 21 -9.85 -3.32 7.73
C LEU A 21 -10.72 -2.56 6.71
N VAL A 22 -10.12 -1.97 5.69
CA VAL A 22 -10.84 -1.29 4.59
C VAL A 22 -11.75 -2.26 3.84
N PHE A 23 -11.24 -3.45 3.49
CA PHE A 23 -12.02 -4.49 2.81
C PHE A 23 -13.19 -5.00 3.66
N LEU A 24 -12.95 -5.21 4.96
CA LEU A 24 -14.01 -5.60 5.90
C LEU A 24 -15.06 -4.50 6.06
N GLY A 25 -14.64 -3.23 6.14
CA GLY A 25 -15.53 -2.06 6.21
C GLY A 25 -16.38 -1.89 4.95
N MET A 26 -15.83 -2.21 3.77
CA MET A 26 -16.56 -2.28 2.50
C MET A 26 -17.40 -3.56 2.33
N GLY A 27 -17.52 -4.37 3.39
CA GLY A 27 -18.34 -5.57 3.43
C GLY A 27 -17.81 -6.72 2.57
N ILE A 28 -16.50 -6.76 2.27
CA ILE A 28 -15.86 -7.89 1.59
C ILE A 28 -15.42 -8.88 2.66
N ARG A 29 -16.07 -10.05 2.67
CA ARG A 29 -15.77 -11.12 3.63
C ARG A 29 -15.41 -12.44 2.95
N LYS A 30 -15.33 -12.46 1.61
CA LYS A 30 -14.96 -13.66 0.88
C LYS A 30 -13.47 -13.94 1.12
N LYS A 31 -13.15 -15.12 1.63
CA LYS A 31 -11.76 -15.55 1.87
C LYS A 31 -10.89 -15.47 0.61
N LYS A 32 -11.47 -15.74 -0.57
CA LYS A 32 -10.78 -15.63 -1.87
C LYS A 32 -10.32 -14.20 -2.15
N ASP A 33 -11.18 -13.22 -1.89
CA ASP A 33 -10.90 -11.80 -2.15
C ASP A 33 -9.86 -11.27 -1.15
N LEU A 34 -9.91 -11.72 0.12
CA LEU A 34 -8.91 -11.37 1.13
C LEU A 34 -7.54 -12.02 0.84
N LEU A 35 -7.50 -13.26 0.36
CA LEU A 35 -6.27 -13.90 -0.09
C LEU A 35 -5.69 -13.21 -1.32
N LEU A 36 -6.53 -12.84 -2.28
CA LEU A 36 -6.12 -12.07 -3.45
C LEU A 36 -5.47 -10.75 -3.04
N LEU A 37 -6.11 -10.00 -2.13
CA LEU A 37 -5.56 -8.77 -1.57
C LEU A 37 -4.21 -9.00 -0.89
N PHE A 38 -4.09 -10.05 -0.08
CA PHE A 38 -2.83 -10.41 0.58
C PHE A 38 -1.71 -10.67 -0.42
N PHE A 39 -1.97 -11.46 -1.47
CA PHE A 39 -0.96 -11.73 -2.50
C PHE A 39 -0.57 -10.48 -3.27
N ILE A 40 -1.54 -9.64 -3.63
CA ILE A 40 -1.28 -8.39 -4.34
C ILE A 40 -0.34 -7.52 -3.48
N ASN A 41 -0.68 -7.26 -2.23
CA ASN A 41 0.13 -6.48 -1.28
C ASN A 41 1.52 -7.07 -1.02
N LEU A 42 1.61 -8.41 -0.98
CA LEU A 42 2.88 -9.11 -0.76
C LEU A 42 3.89 -8.79 -1.87
N PHE A 43 3.42 -8.42 -3.07
CA PHE A 43 4.30 -8.04 -4.18
C PHE A 43 4.39 -6.52 -4.36
N THR A 44 3.27 -5.81 -4.37
CA THR A 44 3.22 -4.37 -4.68
C THR A 44 3.92 -3.53 -3.61
N ASN A 45 3.67 -3.81 -2.33
CA ASN A 45 4.20 -3.01 -1.24
C ASN A 45 5.73 -3.15 -1.09
N PRO A 46 6.32 -4.36 -1.05
CA PRO A 46 7.78 -4.51 -1.04
C PRO A 46 8.46 -3.90 -2.27
N MET A 47 7.83 -3.98 -3.46
CA MET A 47 8.34 -3.31 -4.66
C MET A 47 8.34 -1.79 -4.49
N ALA A 48 7.22 -1.20 -4.05
CA ALA A 48 7.11 0.24 -3.83
C ALA A 48 8.13 0.75 -2.81
N VAL A 49 8.26 0.06 -1.67
CA VAL A 49 9.25 0.41 -0.63
C VAL A 49 10.67 0.25 -1.15
N THR A 50 10.98 -0.81 -1.92
CA THR A 50 12.32 -1.00 -2.47
C THR A 50 12.68 0.09 -3.47
N ILE A 51 11.77 0.43 -4.39
CA ILE A 51 12.00 1.52 -5.36
C ILE A 51 12.17 2.86 -4.63
N TYR A 52 11.34 3.13 -3.61
CA TYR A 52 11.51 4.31 -2.75
C TYR A 52 12.86 4.29 -2.03
N GLN A 53 13.34 3.14 -1.53
CA GLN A 53 14.63 3.08 -0.83
C GLN A 53 15.84 3.24 -1.76
N LEU A 54 15.72 2.87 -3.05
CA LEU A 54 16.77 3.04 -4.06
C LEU A 54 16.97 4.49 -4.51
N GLN A 55 16.05 5.40 -4.17
CA GLN A 55 16.19 6.79 -4.56
C GLN A 55 17.40 7.45 -3.86
N PRO A 56 18.16 8.33 -4.53
CA PRO A 56 19.34 8.96 -3.95
C PRO A 56 19.01 10.06 -2.93
N VAL A 57 17.76 10.54 -2.89
CA VAL A 57 17.33 11.66 -2.04
C VAL A 57 16.07 11.28 -1.28
N HIS A 58 16.17 11.02 0.02
CA HIS A 58 15.04 10.65 0.89
C HIS A 58 14.43 11.84 1.64
N SER A 59 14.77 13.07 1.29
CA SER A 59 14.32 14.28 1.99
C SER A 59 13.93 15.41 1.03
N GLY A 60 12.92 16.19 1.44
CA GLY A 60 12.43 17.34 0.67
C GLY A 60 11.31 17.02 -0.33
N PHE A 61 10.96 18.05 -1.10
CA PHE A 61 9.80 18.04 -2.00
C PHE A 61 9.87 16.96 -3.10
N MET A 62 11.07 16.66 -3.60
CA MET A 62 11.28 15.65 -4.66
C MET A 62 11.02 14.23 -4.17
N SER A 63 11.39 13.91 -2.93
CA SER A 63 11.11 12.60 -2.30
C SER A 63 9.60 12.36 -2.17
N TRP A 64 8.84 13.41 -1.81
CA TRP A 64 7.38 13.37 -1.75
C TRP A 64 6.74 13.10 -3.11
N ILE A 65 7.21 13.78 -4.16
CA ILE A 65 6.71 13.57 -5.52
C ILE A 65 6.93 12.11 -5.95
N ILE A 66 8.13 11.57 -5.76
CA ILE A 66 8.46 10.18 -6.12
C ILE A 66 7.55 9.20 -5.37
N GLN A 67 7.30 9.45 -4.08
CA GLN A 67 6.41 8.61 -3.27
C GLN A 67 4.98 8.61 -3.82
N ILE A 68 4.42 9.79 -4.13
CA ILE A 68 3.07 9.91 -4.69
C ILE A 68 2.97 9.19 -6.04
N PHE A 69 3.96 9.34 -6.91
CA PHE A 69 3.99 8.62 -8.19
C PHE A 69 4.03 7.10 -8.00
N LEU A 70 4.82 6.61 -7.04
CA LEU A 70 4.87 5.18 -6.73
C LEU A 70 3.52 4.68 -6.23
N GLU A 71 2.85 5.41 -5.36
CA GLU A 71 1.53 5.01 -4.86
C GLU A 71 0.46 5.02 -5.93
N ILE A 72 0.45 6.02 -6.82
CA ILE A 72 -0.47 6.01 -7.98
C ILE A 72 -0.23 4.75 -8.82
N PHE A 73 1.04 4.37 -9.02
CA PHE A 73 1.37 3.17 -9.77
C PHE A 73 0.89 1.90 -9.06
N VAL A 74 1.08 1.82 -7.74
CA VAL A 74 0.56 0.71 -6.92
C VAL A 74 -0.96 0.63 -7.04
N VAL A 75 -1.68 1.72 -6.75
CA VAL A 75 -3.15 1.79 -6.88
C VAL A 75 -3.62 1.32 -8.25
N PHE A 76 -2.92 1.71 -9.32
CA PHE A 76 -3.28 1.31 -10.67
C PHE A 76 -3.04 -0.18 -10.91
N THR A 77 -1.89 -0.72 -10.50
CA THR A 77 -1.58 -2.15 -10.65
C THR A 77 -2.53 -3.03 -9.84
N GLU A 78 -2.79 -2.67 -8.59
CA GLU A 78 -3.71 -3.39 -7.72
C GLU A 78 -5.16 -3.29 -8.20
N GLY A 79 -5.58 -2.10 -8.63
CA GLY A 79 -6.89 -1.87 -9.24
C GLY A 79 -7.13 -2.77 -10.46
N ILE A 80 -6.12 -2.93 -11.32
CA ILE A 80 -6.19 -3.85 -12.48
C ILE A 80 -6.27 -5.30 -12.03
N LEU A 81 -5.45 -5.72 -11.06
CA LEU A 81 -5.43 -7.11 -10.58
C LEU A 81 -6.74 -7.47 -9.89
N LEU A 82 -7.26 -6.60 -9.03
CA LEU A 82 -8.57 -6.76 -8.41
C LEU A 82 -9.69 -6.74 -9.45
N TYR A 83 -9.61 -5.89 -10.47
CA TYR A 83 -10.61 -5.86 -11.55
C TYR A 83 -10.65 -7.17 -12.35
N LYS A 84 -9.48 -7.78 -12.62
CA LYS A 84 -9.40 -9.04 -13.35
C LYS A 84 -9.83 -10.25 -12.51
N CYS A 85 -9.59 -10.22 -11.20
CA CYS A 85 -9.73 -11.39 -10.35
C CYS A 85 -10.96 -11.37 -9.42
N MET A 86 -11.57 -10.21 -9.15
CA MET A 86 -12.84 -10.12 -8.41
C MET A 86 -14.05 -10.26 -9.34
N GLU A 87 -15.13 -10.84 -8.80
CA GLU A 87 -16.43 -10.81 -9.46
C GLU A 87 -16.92 -9.35 -9.61
N ARG A 88 -17.51 -9.02 -10.77
CA ARG A 88 -18.04 -7.71 -11.22
C ARG A 88 -18.94 -6.92 -10.24
N ARG A 89 -19.26 -7.47 -9.06
CA ARG A 89 -20.23 -6.95 -8.09
C ARG A 89 -19.72 -5.78 -7.22
N LYS A 90 -18.41 -5.51 -7.18
CA LYS A 90 -17.83 -4.42 -6.38
C LYS A 90 -16.80 -3.63 -7.17
N ASN A 91 -16.71 -2.33 -6.92
CA ASN A 91 -15.90 -1.39 -7.68
C ASN A 91 -14.41 -1.51 -7.26
N PRO A 92 -13.57 -2.27 -8.01
CA PRO A 92 -12.25 -2.73 -7.55
C PRO A 92 -11.21 -1.60 -7.50
N TRP A 93 -11.41 -0.56 -8.31
CA TRP A 93 -10.62 0.65 -8.32
C TRP A 93 -10.81 1.48 -7.05
N LEU A 94 -12.06 1.59 -6.56
CA LEU A 94 -12.36 2.33 -5.33
C LEU A 94 -11.80 1.62 -4.10
N LEU A 95 -11.76 0.29 -4.14
CA LEU A 95 -11.15 -0.56 -3.12
C LEU A 95 -9.65 -0.35 -3.04
N SER A 96 -8.93 -0.46 -4.17
CA SER A 96 -7.49 -0.23 -4.20
C SER A 96 -7.13 1.20 -3.80
N LEU A 97 -7.86 2.20 -4.28
CA LEU A 97 -7.63 3.60 -3.93
C LEU A 97 -7.84 3.85 -2.43
N ALA A 98 -8.91 3.30 -1.83
CA ALA A 98 -9.17 3.45 -0.40
C ALA A 98 -8.11 2.71 0.44
N ALA A 99 -7.73 1.51 0.03
CA ALA A 99 -6.77 0.67 0.76
C ALA A 99 -5.37 1.33 0.79
N ASN A 100 -4.84 1.67 -0.40
CA ASN A 100 -3.55 2.34 -0.52
C ASN A 100 -3.58 3.76 0.04
N GLY A 101 -4.65 4.53 -0.20
CA GLY A 101 -4.77 5.90 0.31
C GLY A 101 -4.77 5.96 1.83
N VAL A 102 -5.47 5.04 2.51
CA VAL A 102 -5.43 4.96 3.99
C VAL A 102 -4.06 4.48 4.47
N SER A 103 -3.45 3.52 3.78
CA SER A 103 -2.10 3.05 4.10
C SER A 103 -1.05 4.17 4.00
N TYR A 104 -1.10 4.98 2.94
CA TYR A 104 -0.24 6.16 2.77
C TYR A 104 -0.40 7.16 3.89
N LEU A 105 -1.65 7.53 4.20
CA LEU A 105 -1.93 8.53 5.23
C LEU A 105 -1.41 8.05 6.59
N CYS A 106 -1.57 6.77 6.92
CA CYS A 106 -0.97 6.18 8.12
C CYS A 106 0.56 6.25 8.10
N GLY A 107 1.21 5.94 6.97
CA GLY A 107 2.66 6.05 6.82
C GLY A 107 3.19 7.48 6.91
N ALA A 108 2.48 8.43 6.30
CA ALA A 108 2.80 9.86 6.36
C ALA A 108 2.67 10.39 7.80
N VAL A 109 1.59 10.04 8.50
CA VAL A 109 1.40 10.39 9.93
C VAL A 109 2.52 9.78 10.78
N TYR A 110 2.87 8.51 10.58
CA TYR A 110 3.98 7.87 11.29
C TYR A 110 5.30 8.63 11.09
N THR A 111 5.58 9.04 9.85
CA THR A 111 6.79 9.79 9.51
C THR A 111 6.80 11.17 10.18
N VAL A 112 5.68 11.90 10.12
CA VAL A 112 5.56 13.22 10.77
C VAL A 112 5.70 13.10 12.29
N VAL A 113 5.05 12.12 12.92
CA VAL A 113 5.08 11.92 14.38
C VAL A 113 6.49 11.55 14.88
N LEU A 114 7.26 10.78 14.11
CA LEU A 114 8.62 10.36 14.51
C LEU A 114 9.71 11.38 14.17
N HIS A 115 9.55 12.15 13.09
CA HIS A 115 10.51 13.20 12.72
C HIS A 115 10.20 14.58 13.35
N TRP A 116 9.12 14.71 14.11
CA TRP A 116 8.85 15.87 14.96
C TRP A 116 9.44 15.68 16.37
N LYS A 117 10.75 15.43 16.44
CA LYS A 117 11.56 15.47 17.66
C LYS A 117 12.85 16.22 17.40
#